data_AF-A0A8T2EY78-F1
#
_entry.id   AF-A0A8T2EY78-F1
#
_cell.length_a   1.000
_cell.length_b   1.000
_cell.length_c   1.000
_cell.angle_alpha   90.00
_cell.angle_beta   90.00
_cell.angle_gamma   90.00
#
_symmetry.space_group_name_H-M   'P 1'
#
loop_
_entity.id
_entity.type
_entity.pdbx_description
1 polymer ?
#
loop_
_entity_poly.entity_id
_entity_poly.type
_entity_poly.pdbx_seq_one_letter_code
_entity_poly.pdbx_strand_id
1 'polypeptide(L)'
;MEFSSQDDDFGGDDSAANATRASGNRRSFGDLEDDEDDIFGSTTVAPGVRTGMILSLRGSLKNCKDDLASCQNELESAKTEIQKWKSAFQNESFVPAGKSPEPRFLIDYIQNLKSSEKSLKEQLEIAKRKEASCIVQYAKREQEMAELKSAVRDLKSQLKPASMQARRLLLDPAIHEEFSRLKNLVEEKDKKIKELQDNIAAVTFTPQSKNGKMLMAKCRTLQEENEEIGHQAAEGKIHELAIKLAMQKSQNAELRSQFEGLYKHMEELTNDVERSNETVIILQEKLEEKEKEIERVKKGLEIVSELVGDKKDEVDEIDEDAKEEIAGGE
;
A
#
# COMPACT_ATOMS: atom_id res chain seq x y z
N MET A 1 15.51 33.15 -32.56
CA MET A 1 15.03 32.44 -33.76
C MET A 1 13.99 33.34 -34.39
N GLU A 2 14.37 34.01 -35.47
CA GLU A 2 13.50 34.75 -36.36
C GLU A 2 12.52 33.80 -37.05
N PHE A 3 11.32 34.30 -37.35
CA PHE A 3 10.59 33.90 -38.54
C PHE A 3 9.89 35.14 -39.13
N SER A 4 10.18 35.38 -40.40
CA SER A 4 9.66 36.46 -41.22
C SER A 4 8.44 36.02 -42.03
N SER A 5 7.60 37.01 -42.35
CA SER A 5 6.76 37.17 -43.55
C SER A 5 5.64 36.15 -43.84
N GLN A 6 4.41 36.63 -44.03
CA GLN A 6 3.87 36.89 -45.38
C GLN A 6 2.50 37.60 -45.28
N ASP A 7 2.22 38.33 -46.33
CA ASP A 7 1.10 39.22 -46.64
C ASP A 7 -0.26 38.50 -46.74
N ASP A 8 -1.36 39.22 -46.51
CA ASP A 8 -2.59 39.00 -47.25
C ASP A 8 -3.36 40.32 -47.46
N ASP A 9 -3.46 40.64 -48.74
CA ASP A 9 -4.11 41.73 -49.43
C ASP A 9 -5.59 41.36 -49.69
N PHE A 10 -6.52 42.25 -49.35
CA PHE A 10 -7.85 42.23 -49.98
C PHE A 10 -8.38 43.67 -50.09
N GLY A 11 -8.16 44.25 -51.26
CA GLY A 11 -8.75 45.53 -51.67
C GLY A 11 -10.25 45.44 -52.03
N GLY A 12 -10.84 46.61 -52.26
CA GLY A 12 -12.19 46.76 -52.80
C GLY A 12 -12.73 48.18 -52.68
N ASP A 13 -12.45 48.97 -53.70
CA ASP A 13 -12.80 50.36 -53.98
C ASP A 13 -14.32 50.62 -54.12
N ASP A 14 -14.73 51.89 -53.92
CA ASP A 14 -15.63 52.61 -54.83
C ASP A 14 -15.68 54.12 -54.47
N SER A 15 -14.75 54.86 -55.08
CA SER A 15 -14.98 56.05 -55.94
C SER A 15 -16.12 57.04 -55.61
N ALA A 16 -15.77 58.33 -55.43
CA ALA A 16 -15.98 59.37 -56.46
C ALA A 16 -15.79 60.80 -55.92
N ALA A 17 -14.93 61.55 -56.61
CA ALA A 17 -14.75 62.99 -56.48
C ALA A 17 -15.88 63.77 -57.18
N ASN A 18 -16.25 64.96 -56.67
CA ASN A 18 -16.07 66.19 -57.44
C ASN A 18 -16.29 67.48 -56.64
N ALA A 19 -15.45 68.46 -56.95
CA ALA A 19 -15.58 69.85 -56.56
C ALA A 19 -16.39 70.63 -57.61
N THR A 20 -17.25 71.57 -57.21
CA THR A 20 -17.54 72.75 -58.06
C THR A 20 -18.05 73.96 -57.27
N ARG A 21 -17.55 75.12 -57.70
CA ARG A 21 -17.82 76.51 -57.29
C ARG A 21 -19.25 76.97 -57.59
N ALA A 22 -19.74 77.95 -56.83
CA ALA A 22 -20.64 79.04 -57.28
C ALA A 22 -20.56 80.16 -56.21
N SER A 23 -19.92 81.32 -56.45
CA SER A 23 -20.33 82.46 -57.31
C SER A 23 -21.66 83.08 -56.88
N GLY A 24 -21.60 84.33 -56.41
CA GLY A 24 -22.67 85.04 -55.75
C GLY A 24 -23.78 85.59 -56.66
N ASN A 25 -24.74 86.27 -56.03
CA ASN A 25 -25.66 87.18 -56.73
C ASN A 25 -26.29 88.16 -55.72
N ARG A 26 -25.77 89.40 -55.68
CA ARG A 26 -26.54 90.59 -55.28
C ARG A 26 -27.47 90.94 -56.45
N ARG A 27 -28.74 91.19 -56.19
CA ARG A 27 -29.65 91.99 -57.03
C ARG A 27 -30.50 92.83 -56.07
N SER A 28 -30.42 94.16 -56.06
CA SER A 28 -30.72 95.14 -57.13
C SER A 28 -32.21 95.23 -57.42
N PHE A 29 -32.82 96.32 -56.97
CA PHE A 29 -34.08 96.94 -57.39
C PHE A 29 -34.08 98.33 -56.72
N GLY A 30 -34.29 99.46 -57.38
CA GLY A 30 -34.56 99.75 -58.77
C GLY A 30 -34.65 101.28 -58.84
N ASP A 31 -33.86 101.84 -59.73
CA ASP A 31 -33.89 103.23 -60.16
C ASP A 31 -35.22 103.48 -60.89
N LEU A 32 -35.93 104.53 -60.49
CA LEU A 32 -37.09 105.05 -61.20
C LEU A 32 -36.83 106.54 -61.43
N GLU A 33 -36.06 106.80 -62.47
CA GLU A 33 -36.25 107.94 -63.35
C GLU A 33 -37.65 107.81 -63.97
N ASP A 34 -38.51 108.83 -63.85
CA ASP A 34 -39.27 109.37 -64.99
C ASP A 34 -40.06 110.61 -64.58
N ASP A 35 -39.62 111.75 -65.10
CA ASP A 35 -40.40 112.67 -65.92
C ASP A 35 -41.80 113.04 -65.43
N GLU A 36 -41.85 114.15 -64.68
CA GLU A 36 -43.01 115.05 -64.62
C GLU A 36 -43.20 115.73 -65.98
N ASP A 37 -43.80 115.03 -66.94
CA ASP A 37 -44.34 115.62 -68.17
C ASP A 37 -45.87 115.68 -68.15
N ASP A 38 -46.34 116.91 -67.92
CA ASP A 38 -47.65 117.51 -68.21
C ASP A 38 -48.76 116.59 -68.77
N ILE A 39 -49.57 116.06 -67.85
CA ILE A 39 -50.89 115.51 -68.16
C ILE A 39 -51.95 116.62 -68.18
N PHE A 40 -52.01 117.41 -69.27
CA PHE A 40 -53.29 117.80 -69.91
C PHE A 40 -53.08 118.58 -71.22
N GLY A 41 -53.17 117.85 -72.34
CA GLY A 41 -53.21 118.41 -73.70
C GLY A 41 -53.75 117.40 -74.72
N SER A 42 -55.02 117.03 -74.61
CA SER A 42 -55.94 116.47 -75.64
C SER A 42 -55.36 115.70 -76.84
N THR A 43 -55.69 114.40 -76.99
CA THR A 43 -56.21 113.77 -78.24
C THR A 43 -56.86 112.40 -77.93
N THR A 44 -57.93 112.06 -78.66
CA THR A 44 -58.91 110.98 -78.44
C THR A 44 -58.43 109.55 -78.79
N VAL A 45 -58.80 108.54 -77.97
CA VAL A 45 -58.40 107.11 -78.15
C VAL A 45 -59.60 106.19 -78.44
N ALA A 46 -59.41 105.23 -79.35
CA ALA A 46 -60.41 104.38 -80.01
C ALA A 46 -61.09 103.27 -79.15
N PRO A 47 -62.27 102.72 -79.54
CA PRO A 47 -63.16 101.93 -78.69
C PRO A 47 -62.63 100.57 -78.20
N GLY A 48 -61.77 99.88 -78.95
CA GLY A 48 -61.22 98.57 -78.57
C GLY A 48 -60.26 98.63 -77.37
N VAL A 49 -59.53 99.75 -77.25
CA VAL A 49 -58.61 100.02 -76.14
C VAL A 49 -59.38 100.23 -74.83
N ARG A 50 -60.54 100.89 -74.91
CA ARG A 50 -61.40 101.18 -73.75
C ARG A 50 -62.01 99.90 -73.16
N THR A 51 -62.41 98.94 -73.99
CA THR A 51 -62.93 97.64 -73.53
C THR A 51 -61.82 96.77 -72.90
N GLY A 52 -60.61 96.79 -73.46
CA GLY A 52 -59.44 96.11 -72.88
C GLY A 52 -59.07 96.66 -71.50
N MET A 53 -59.10 98.00 -71.33
CA MET A 53 -58.88 98.64 -70.03
C MET A 53 -59.95 98.26 -69.00
N ILE A 54 -61.23 98.18 -69.39
CA ILE A 54 -62.31 97.77 -68.47
C ILE A 54 -62.17 96.31 -68.03
N LEU A 55 -61.76 95.40 -68.93
CA LEU A 55 -61.51 94.00 -68.58
C LEU A 55 -60.28 93.84 -67.69
N SER A 56 -59.21 94.59 -67.97
CA SER A 56 -58.01 94.62 -67.11
C SER A 56 -58.36 95.14 -65.72
N LEU A 57 -59.11 96.25 -65.61
CA LEU A 57 -59.58 96.77 -64.33
C LEU A 57 -60.50 95.81 -63.58
N ARG A 58 -61.38 95.08 -64.27
CA ARG A 58 -62.21 94.03 -63.65
C ARG A 58 -61.38 92.84 -63.17
N GLY A 59 -60.37 92.42 -63.96
CA GLY A 59 -59.41 91.38 -63.57
C GLY A 59 -58.62 91.80 -62.33
N SER A 60 -58.08 93.02 -62.32
CA SER A 60 -57.37 93.59 -61.18
C SER A 60 -58.28 93.75 -59.95
N LEU A 61 -59.53 94.17 -60.14
CA LEU A 61 -60.52 94.27 -59.05
C LEU A 61 -60.85 92.89 -58.47
N LYS A 62 -60.95 91.87 -59.34
CA LYS A 62 -61.21 90.49 -58.93
C LYS A 62 -60.01 89.91 -58.17
N ASN A 63 -58.79 90.12 -58.66
CA ASN A 63 -57.56 89.74 -57.95
C ASN A 63 -57.48 90.44 -56.60
N CYS A 64 -57.70 91.76 -56.54
CA CYS A 64 -57.72 92.52 -55.30
C CYS A 64 -58.76 91.98 -54.29
N LYS A 65 -59.92 91.53 -54.79
CA LYS A 65 -60.95 90.91 -53.94
C LYS A 65 -60.54 89.54 -53.41
N ASP A 66 -59.83 88.75 -54.20
CA ASP A 66 -59.34 87.43 -53.79
C ASP A 66 -58.15 87.56 -52.82
N ASP A 67 -57.27 88.54 -53.05
CA ASP A 67 -56.20 88.92 -52.11
C ASP A 67 -56.78 89.40 -50.77
N LEU A 68 -57.83 90.24 -50.81
CA LEU A 68 -58.55 90.68 -49.61
C LEU A 68 -59.10 89.47 -48.83
N ALA A 69 -59.67 88.49 -49.53
CA ALA A 69 -60.17 87.27 -48.89
C ALA A 69 -59.05 86.42 -48.28
N SER A 70 -57.87 86.34 -48.93
CA SER A 70 -56.68 85.68 -48.36
C SER A 70 -56.20 86.39 -47.11
N CYS A 71 -56.05 87.73 -47.17
CA CYS A 71 -55.67 88.53 -46.01
C CYS A 71 -56.67 88.39 -44.85
N GLN A 72 -57.98 88.29 -45.16
CA GLN A 72 -59.01 88.05 -44.14
C GLN A 72 -58.82 86.70 -43.45
N ASN A 73 -58.52 85.64 -44.21
CA ASN A 73 -58.28 84.30 -43.66
C ASN A 73 -56.98 84.25 -42.84
N GLU A 74 -55.90 84.87 -43.32
CA GLU A 74 -54.65 85.00 -42.57
C GLU A 74 -54.84 85.77 -41.27
N LEU A 75 -55.65 86.83 -41.29
CA LEU A 75 -56.00 87.60 -40.10
C LEU A 75 -56.77 86.74 -39.08
N GLU A 76 -57.76 85.96 -39.52
CA GLU A 76 -58.48 85.05 -38.62
C GLU A 76 -57.59 83.93 -38.08
N SER A 77 -56.72 83.35 -38.91
CA SER A 77 -55.72 82.37 -38.47
C SER A 77 -54.80 82.96 -37.39
N ALA A 78 -54.26 84.16 -37.63
CA ALA A 78 -53.43 84.88 -36.68
C ALA A 78 -54.18 85.19 -35.36
N LYS A 79 -55.47 85.54 -35.43
CA LYS A 79 -56.30 85.74 -34.23
C LYS A 79 -56.45 84.45 -33.42
N THR A 80 -56.72 83.31 -34.07
CA THR A 80 -56.83 82.02 -33.36
C THR A 80 -55.51 81.61 -32.72
N GLU A 81 -54.38 81.89 -33.39
CA GLU A 81 -53.06 81.65 -32.86
C GLU A 81 -52.76 82.54 -31.65
N ILE A 82 -53.05 83.84 -31.72
CA ILE A 82 -52.93 84.77 -30.57
C ILE A 82 -53.78 84.28 -29.39
N GLN A 83 -55.00 83.80 -29.65
CA GLN A 83 -55.88 83.27 -28.59
C GLN A 83 -55.33 81.98 -27.97
N LYS A 84 -54.71 81.12 -28.77
CA LYS A 84 -54.01 79.91 -28.29
C LYS A 84 -52.83 80.30 -27.39
N TRP A 85 -51.98 81.23 -27.82
CA TRP A 85 -50.87 81.75 -27.01
C TRP A 85 -51.37 82.35 -25.70
N LYS A 86 -52.42 83.17 -25.76
CA LYS A 86 -53.04 83.78 -24.57
C LYS A 86 -53.53 82.72 -23.57
N SER A 87 -54.14 81.64 -24.05
CA SER A 87 -54.62 80.54 -23.20
C SER A 87 -53.46 79.75 -22.59
N ALA A 88 -52.39 79.49 -23.36
CA ALA A 88 -51.20 78.82 -22.85
C ALA A 88 -50.55 79.62 -21.71
N PHE A 89 -50.33 80.92 -21.90
CA PHE A 89 -49.76 81.80 -20.87
C PHE A 89 -50.65 81.96 -19.62
N GLN A 90 -51.96 81.78 -19.74
CA GLN A 90 -52.88 81.80 -18.58
C GLN A 90 -52.83 80.53 -17.74
N ASN A 91 -52.53 79.39 -18.37
CA ASN A 91 -52.48 78.08 -17.71
C ASN A 91 -51.11 77.78 -17.11
N GLU A 92 -50.09 78.59 -17.40
CA GLU A 92 -48.70 78.33 -17.06
C GLU A 92 -48.30 79.02 -15.74
N SER A 93 -47.57 78.32 -14.88
CA SER A 93 -47.32 78.73 -13.49
C SER A 93 -46.36 79.90 -13.31
N PHE A 94 -45.79 80.45 -14.38
CA PHE A 94 -44.81 81.54 -14.30
C PHE A 94 -45.47 82.92 -14.13
N VAL A 95 -46.78 83.05 -14.35
CA VAL A 95 -47.53 84.29 -14.12
C VAL A 95 -48.12 84.28 -12.70
N PRO A 96 -47.70 85.18 -11.80
CA PRO A 96 -48.34 85.33 -10.49
C PRO A 96 -49.83 85.68 -10.66
N ALA A 97 -50.71 85.01 -9.90
CA ALA A 97 -52.15 85.19 -9.98
C ALA A 97 -52.55 86.67 -9.90
N GLY A 98 -53.17 87.20 -10.96
CA GLY A 98 -53.76 88.55 -10.98
C GLY A 98 -52.91 89.67 -11.61
N LYS A 99 -51.74 89.40 -12.20
CA LYS A 99 -50.97 90.40 -12.98
C LYS A 99 -50.91 90.03 -14.47
N SER A 100 -51.02 91.01 -15.37
CA SER A 100 -50.80 90.78 -16.79
C SER A 100 -49.34 90.39 -17.04
N PRO A 101 -49.03 89.40 -17.89
CA PRO A 101 -47.65 89.04 -18.18
C PRO A 101 -46.96 90.21 -18.89
N GLU A 102 -46.08 90.91 -18.19
CA GLU A 102 -45.27 91.96 -18.83
C GLU A 102 -44.30 91.27 -19.79
N PRO A 103 -44.21 91.69 -21.08
CA PRO A 103 -43.39 91.01 -22.08
C PRO A 103 -41.93 90.79 -21.68
N ARG A 104 -41.37 91.69 -20.84
CA ARG A 104 -40.01 91.54 -20.31
C ARG A 104 -39.85 90.33 -19.39
N PHE A 105 -40.79 90.09 -18.47
CA PHE A 105 -40.71 88.93 -17.57
C PHE A 105 -40.80 87.60 -18.32
N LEU A 106 -41.61 87.55 -19.38
CA LEU A 106 -41.69 86.39 -20.28
C LEU A 106 -40.37 86.12 -20.98
N ILE A 107 -39.78 87.17 -21.56
CA ILE A 107 -38.50 87.09 -22.27
C ILE A 107 -37.39 86.64 -21.30
N ASP A 108 -37.32 87.24 -20.11
CA ASP A 108 -36.35 86.88 -19.07
C ASP A 108 -36.53 85.43 -18.60
N TYR A 109 -37.78 84.99 -18.40
CA TYR A 109 -38.08 83.61 -18.01
C TYR A 109 -37.68 82.60 -19.10
N ILE A 110 -38.02 82.88 -20.37
CA ILE A 110 -37.61 82.04 -21.51
C ILE A 110 -36.09 82.03 -21.65
N GLN A 111 -35.42 83.16 -21.44
CA GLN A 111 -33.97 83.25 -21.49
C GLN A 111 -33.30 82.46 -20.35
N ASN A 112 -33.87 82.51 -19.14
CA ASN A 112 -33.44 81.72 -18.00
C ASN A 112 -33.70 80.21 -18.18
N LEU A 113 -34.83 79.83 -18.76
CA LEU A 113 -35.10 78.44 -19.13
C LEU A 113 -34.11 77.95 -20.18
N LYS A 114 -33.83 78.76 -21.22
CA LYS A 114 -32.83 78.40 -22.24
C LYS A 114 -31.42 78.28 -21.66
N SER A 115 -31.03 79.13 -20.71
CA SER A 115 -29.72 79.02 -20.05
C SER A 115 -29.66 77.81 -19.12
N SER A 116 -30.73 77.52 -18.38
CA SER A 116 -30.87 76.32 -17.56
C SER A 116 -30.83 75.03 -18.40
N GLU A 117 -31.54 74.99 -19.52
CA GLU A 117 -31.52 73.86 -20.46
C GLU A 117 -30.11 73.62 -21.00
N LYS A 118 -29.40 74.68 -21.42
CA LYS A 118 -28.00 74.58 -21.86
C LYS A 118 -27.10 74.06 -20.75
N SER A 119 -27.25 74.56 -19.53
CA SER A 119 -26.46 74.11 -18.37
C SER A 119 -26.71 72.64 -18.03
N LEU A 120 -27.97 72.19 -18.03
CA LEU A 120 -28.32 70.79 -17.79
C LEU A 120 -27.78 69.86 -18.88
N LYS A 121 -27.84 70.28 -20.15
CA LYS A 121 -27.23 69.53 -21.26
C LYS A 121 -25.72 69.40 -21.10
N GLU A 122 -25.04 70.45 -20.67
CA GLU A 122 -23.61 70.41 -20.38
C GLU A 122 -23.27 69.48 -19.20
N GLN A 123 -24.04 69.54 -18.11
CA GLN A 123 -23.87 68.63 -16.98
C GLN A 123 -24.12 67.16 -17.36
N LEU A 124 -25.12 66.89 -18.20
CA LEU A 124 -25.41 65.56 -18.73
C LEU A 124 -24.22 65.02 -19.54
N GLU A 125 -23.63 65.83 -20.41
CA GLU A 125 -22.45 65.41 -21.18
C GLU A 125 -21.20 65.24 -20.31
N ILE A 126 -21.02 66.05 -19.26
CA ILE A 126 -19.97 65.81 -18.27
C ILE A 126 -20.20 64.49 -17.52
N ALA A 127 -21.44 64.21 -17.11
CA ALA A 127 -21.80 62.97 -16.42
C ALA A 127 -21.55 61.74 -17.30
N LYS A 128 -21.98 61.77 -18.57
CA LYS A 128 -21.71 60.70 -19.54
C LYS A 128 -20.21 60.47 -19.77
N ARG A 129 -19.42 61.54 -19.90
CA ARG A 129 -17.95 61.41 -20.01
C ARG A 129 -17.32 60.80 -18.76
N LYS A 130 -17.80 61.16 -17.57
CA LYS A 130 -17.35 60.58 -16.30
C LYS A 130 -17.74 59.11 -16.16
N GLU A 131 -18.97 58.75 -16.53
CA GLU A 131 -19.46 57.37 -16.54
C GLU A 131 -18.61 56.51 -17.49
N ALA A 132 -18.39 56.97 -18.72
CA ALA A 132 -17.52 56.27 -19.67
C ALA A 132 -16.09 56.08 -19.13
N SER A 133 -15.53 57.11 -18.48
CA SER A 133 -14.22 57.01 -17.84
C SER A 133 -14.21 55.98 -16.69
N CYS A 134 -15.27 55.93 -15.88
CA CYS A 134 -15.41 54.97 -14.79
C CYS A 134 -15.50 53.53 -15.32
N ILE A 135 -16.26 53.29 -16.40
CA ILE A 135 -16.37 51.97 -17.04
C ILE A 135 -14.99 51.48 -17.50
N VAL A 136 -14.22 52.34 -18.18
CA VAL A 136 -12.86 52.00 -18.65
C VAL A 136 -11.92 51.71 -17.47
N GLN A 137 -11.97 52.53 -16.41
CA GLN A 137 -11.15 52.29 -15.21
C GLN A 137 -11.52 51.00 -14.49
N TYR A 138 -12.81 50.67 -14.42
CA TYR A 138 -13.30 49.42 -13.83
C TYR A 138 -12.79 48.21 -14.61
N ALA A 139 -12.93 48.22 -15.94
CA ALA A 139 -12.42 47.16 -16.80
C ALA A 139 -10.90 46.96 -16.64
N LYS A 140 -10.14 48.06 -16.55
CA LYS A 140 -8.68 47.99 -16.31
C LYS A 140 -8.36 47.37 -14.95
N ARG A 141 -9.06 47.77 -13.88
CA ARG A 141 -8.89 47.20 -12.53
C ARG A 141 -9.26 45.71 -12.49
N GLU A 142 -10.29 45.31 -13.22
CA GLU A 142 -10.69 43.90 -13.32
C GLU A 142 -9.64 43.05 -14.05
N GLN A 143 -9.05 43.59 -15.13
CA GLN A 143 -7.92 42.98 -15.81
C GLN A 143 -6.69 42.83 -14.88
N GLU A 144 -6.30 43.91 -14.18
CA GLU A 144 -5.19 43.87 -13.21
C GLU A 144 -5.43 42.83 -12.11
N MET A 145 -6.67 42.71 -11.60
CA MET A 145 -7.03 41.67 -10.64
C MET A 145 -6.91 40.26 -11.23
N ALA A 146 -7.26 40.05 -12.50
CA ALA A 146 -7.12 38.76 -13.17
C ALA A 146 -5.63 38.37 -13.34
N GLU A 147 -4.79 39.32 -13.74
CA GLU A 147 -3.33 39.14 -13.89
C GLU A 147 -2.65 38.84 -12.54
N LEU A 148 -3.04 39.54 -11.48
CA LEU A 148 -2.54 39.25 -10.12
C LEU A 148 -2.99 37.86 -9.65
N LYS A 149 -4.24 37.46 -9.93
CA LYS A 149 -4.74 36.11 -9.61
C LYS A 149 -3.99 35.01 -10.37
N SER A 150 -3.59 35.22 -11.64
CA SER A 150 -2.74 34.25 -12.35
C SER A 150 -1.33 34.21 -11.75
N ALA A 151 -0.70 35.36 -11.49
CA ALA A 151 0.63 35.41 -10.89
C ALA A 151 0.68 34.68 -9.53
N VAL A 152 -0.35 34.83 -8.70
CA VAL A 152 -0.47 34.09 -7.42
C VAL A 152 -0.58 32.58 -7.65
N ARG A 153 -1.37 32.13 -8.64
CA ARG A 153 -1.47 30.69 -8.97
C ARG A 153 -0.12 30.14 -9.43
N ASP A 154 0.59 30.88 -10.26
CA ASP A 154 1.90 30.48 -10.78
C ASP A 154 2.95 30.43 -9.65
N LEU A 155 3.04 31.46 -8.81
CA LEU A 155 3.93 31.45 -7.64
C LEU A 155 3.59 30.31 -6.68
N LYS A 156 2.30 30.04 -6.44
CA LYS A 156 1.87 28.91 -5.62
C LYS A 156 2.26 27.56 -6.23
N SER A 157 2.26 27.47 -7.56
CA SER A 157 2.74 26.28 -8.29
C SER A 157 4.25 26.11 -8.17
N GLN A 158 5.02 27.20 -8.21
CA GLN A 158 6.48 27.19 -8.01
C GLN A 158 6.87 26.88 -6.56
N LEU A 159 6.06 27.30 -5.59
CA LEU A 159 6.28 27.04 -4.16
C LEU A 159 6.02 25.57 -3.79
N LYS A 160 5.22 24.83 -4.56
CA LYS A 160 5.17 23.36 -4.41
C LYS A 160 6.55 22.83 -4.79
N PRO A 161 7.34 22.26 -3.87
CA PRO A 161 8.71 21.86 -4.19
C PRO A 161 8.65 20.74 -5.24
N ALA A 162 8.99 21.07 -6.49
CA ALA A 162 8.92 20.14 -7.61
C ALA A 162 10.00 19.04 -7.52
N SER A 163 11.04 19.22 -6.70
CA SER A 163 12.09 18.22 -6.50
C SER A 163 12.60 18.16 -5.06
N MET A 164 13.06 16.97 -4.65
CA MET A 164 13.75 16.73 -3.37
C MET A 164 14.97 17.65 -3.16
N GLN A 165 15.54 18.20 -4.24
CA GLN A 165 16.72 19.07 -4.21
C GLN A 165 16.38 20.46 -3.65
N ALA A 166 15.20 21.00 -3.94
CA ALA A 166 14.73 22.26 -3.32
C ALA A 166 14.46 22.08 -1.82
N ARG A 167 13.99 20.90 -1.39
CA ARG A 167 13.90 20.55 0.03
C ARG A 167 15.27 20.46 0.71
N ARG A 168 16.31 20.00 0.00
CA ARG A 168 17.69 20.00 0.51
C ARG A 168 18.25 21.41 0.70
N LEU A 169 17.94 22.35 -0.20
CA LEU A 169 18.38 23.75 -0.11
C LEU A 169 17.68 24.57 0.98
N LEU A 170 16.46 24.16 1.38
CA LEU A 170 15.70 24.79 2.46
C LEU A 170 15.98 24.18 3.84
N LEU A 171 16.61 23.00 3.89
CA LEU A 171 17.11 22.44 5.13
C LEU A 171 18.49 23.06 5.40
N ASP A 172 18.73 23.46 6.64
CA ASP A 172 20.07 23.81 7.10
C ASP A 172 21.05 22.69 6.72
N PRO A 173 22.23 23.02 6.14
CA PRO A 173 23.18 22.01 5.66
C PRO A 173 23.55 20.98 6.74
N ALA A 174 23.69 21.37 8.00
CA ALA A 174 24.02 20.45 9.09
C ALA A 174 22.84 19.53 9.43
N ILE A 175 21.61 20.06 9.41
CA ILE A 175 20.40 19.26 9.59
C ILE A 175 20.25 18.24 8.44
N HIS A 176 20.51 18.64 7.19
CA HIS A 176 20.43 17.73 6.05
C HIS A 176 21.44 16.59 6.15
N GLU A 177 22.66 16.89 6.60
CA GLU A 177 23.71 15.91 6.81
C GLU A 177 23.36 14.91 7.92
N GLU A 178 22.81 15.37 9.06
CA GLU A 178 22.33 14.46 10.11
C GLU A 178 21.18 13.57 9.65
N PHE A 179 20.22 14.10 8.90
CA PHE A 179 19.14 13.28 8.32
C PHE A 179 19.68 12.24 7.34
N SER A 180 20.68 12.61 6.54
CA SER A 180 21.31 11.69 5.59
C SER A 180 22.10 10.60 6.32
N ARG A 181 22.85 10.97 7.37
CA ARG A 181 23.57 10.03 8.23
C ARG A 181 22.63 9.07 8.94
N LEU A 182 21.54 9.57 9.52
CA LEU A 182 20.52 8.74 10.17
C LEU A 182 19.85 7.79 9.18
N LYS A 183 19.50 8.27 7.98
CA LYS A 183 18.93 7.41 6.94
C LYS A 183 19.88 6.28 6.55
N ASN A 184 21.15 6.60 6.28
CA ASN A 184 22.16 5.58 5.95
C ASN A 184 22.36 4.58 7.10
N LEU A 185 22.38 5.06 8.35
CA LEU A 185 22.50 4.22 9.53
C LEU A 185 21.31 3.27 9.67
N VAL A 186 20.09 3.72 9.40
CA VAL A 186 18.90 2.87 9.39
C VAL A 186 19.00 1.80 8.29
N GLU A 187 19.34 2.19 7.06
CA GLU A 187 19.52 1.24 5.94
C GLU A 187 20.60 0.19 6.24
N GLU A 188 21.72 0.59 6.86
CA GLU A 188 22.79 -0.32 7.29
C GLU A 188 22.32 -1.30 8.36
N LYS A 189 21.58 -0.82 9.37
CA LYS A 189 21.05 -1.65 10.45
C LYS A 189 19.99 -2.64 9.94
N ASP A 190 19.11 -2.21 9.03
CA ASP A 190 18.12 -3.08 8.40
C ASP A 190 18.80 -4.18 7.58
N LYS A 191 19.86 -3.84 6.83
CA LYS A 191 20.68 -4.84 6.15
C LYS A 191 21.30 -5.83 7.13
N LYS A 192 21.83 -5.35 8.26
CA LYS A 192 22.42 -6.21 9.30
C LYS A 192 21.39 -7.12 9.95
N ILE A 193 20.18 -6.62 10.21
CA ILE A 193 19.06 -7.42 10.72
C ILE A 193 18.74 -8.54 9.75
N LYS A 194 18.63 -8.22 8.45
CA LYS A 194 18.35 -9.22 7.41
C LYS A 194 19.45 -10.27 7.31
N GLU A 195 20.72 -9.87 7.30
CA GLU A 195 21.86 -10.80 7.33
C GLU A 195 21.82 -11.72 8.55
N LEU A 196 21.52 -11.19 9.74
CA LEU A 196 21.43 -11.99 10.97
C LEU A 196 20.23 -12.93 10.93
N GLN A 197 19.08 -12.50 10.42
CA GLN A 197 17.91 -13.36 10.22
C GLN A 197 18.20 -14.49 9.22
N ASP A 198 18.87 -14.19 8.11
CA ASP A 198 19.26 -15.19 7.11
C ASP A 198 20.28 -16.17 7.70
N ASN A 199 21.26 -15.69 8.48
CA ASN A 199 22.21 -16.56 9.19
C ASN A 199 21.51 -17.45 10.23
N ILE A 200 20.58 -16.91 11.01
CA ILE A 200 19.77 -17.70 11.94
C ILE A 200 18.98 -18.75 11.16
N ALA A 201 18.32 -18.38 10.06
CA ALA A 201 17.57 -19.34 9.24
C ALA A 201 18.47 -20.43 8.64
N ALA A 202 19.70 -20.08 8.24
CA ALA A 202 20.68 -21.02 7.70
C ALA A 202 21.24 -21.99 8.75
N VAL A 203 21.46 -21.51 9.98
CA VAL A 203 22.04 -22.31 11.08
C VAL A 203 20.95 -23.04 11.89
N THR A 204 19.71 -22.58 11.85
CA THR A 204 18.60 -23.21 12.56
C THR A 204 18.26 -24.53 11.91
N PHE A 205 18.51 -25.61 12.65
CA PHE A 205 18.04 -26.92 12.28
C PHE A 205 16.51 -26.92 12.19
N THR A 206 15.98 -27.25 11.01
CA THR A 206 14.55 -27.41 10.77
C THR A 206 14.26 -28.89 10.56
N PRO A 207 13.59 -29.59 11.50
CA PRO A 207 13.32 -31.03 11.41
C PRO A 207 12.57 -31.44 10.13
N GLN A 208 11.88 -30.48 9.49
CA GLN A 208 11.01 -30.65 8.34
C GLN A 208 11.74 -30.40 7.02
N SER A 209 12.90 -29.74 7.02
CA SER A 209 13.72 -29.59 5.82
C SER A 209 14.23 -30.95 5.34
N LYS A 210 14.59 -31.06 4.05
CA LYS A 210 15.14 -32.30 3.49
C LYS A 210 16.37 -32.79 4.28
N ASN A 211 17.27 -31.88 4.62
CA ASN A 211 18.47 -32.19 5.42
C ASN A 211 18.10 -32.52 6.86
N GLY A 212 17.15 -31.80 7.47
CA GLY A 212 16.69 -32.07 8.83
C GLY A 212 16.01 -33.43 8.98
N LYS A 213 15.13 -33.79 8.05
CA LYS A 213 14.50 -35.12 8.00
C LYS A 213 15.53 -36.23 7.86
N MET A 214 16.54 -36.05 7.01
CA MET A 214 17.62 -37.01 6.81
C MET A 214 18.46 -37.18 8.07
N LEU A 215 18.80 -36.08 8.76
CA LEU A 215 19.53 -36.13 10.03
C LEU A 215 18.71 -36.86 11.10
N MET A 216 17.42 -36.53 11.27
CA MET A 216 16.54 -37.21 12.22
C MET A 216 16.36 -38.69 11.90
N ALA A 217 16.26 -39.05 10.61
CA ALA A 217 16.22 -40.45 10.19
C ALA A 217 17.51 -41.17 10.59
N LYS A 218 18.68 -40.58 10.33
CA LYS A 218 19.98 -41.14 10.74
C LYS A 218 20.13 -41.25 12.25
N CYS A 219 19.65 -40.26 13.02
CA CYS A 219 19.64 -40.34 14.47
C CYS A 219 18.76 -41.50 14.97
N ARG A 220 17.58 -41.70 14.37
CA ARG A 220 16.72 -42.85 14.70
C ARG A 220 17.36 -44.19 14.37
N THR A 221 17.94 -44.35 13.18
CA THR A 221 18.61 -45.60 12.80
C THR A 221 19.80 -45.90 13.72
N LEU A 222 20.62 -44.90 14.04
CA LEU A 222 21.74 -45.09 14.97
C LEU A 222 21.27 -45.43 16.39
N GLN A 223 20.11 -44.92 16.79
CA GLN A 223 19.52 -45.23 18.09
C GLN A 223 18.98 -46.68 18.11
N GLU A 224 18.27 -47.09 17.07
CA GLU A 224 17.81 -48.47 16.88
C GLU A 224 18.98 -49.47 16.83
N GLU A 225 20.04 -49.16 16.08
CA GLU A 225 21.27 -49.97 16.02
C GLU A 225 21.95 -50.10 17.40
N ASN A 226 22.04 -49.00 18.16
CA ASN A 226 22.63 -49.04 19.51
C ASN A 226 21.77 -49.86 20.49
N GLU A 227 20.45 -49.74 20.39
CA GLU A 227 19.51 -50.55 21.17
C GLU A 227 19.65 -52.04 20.82
N GLU A 228 19.79 -52.38 19.55
CA GLU A 228 20.02 -53.75 19.08
C GLU A 228 21.38 -54.31 19.52
N ILE A 229 22.47 -53.52 19.43
CA ILE A 229 23.79 -53.91 19.95
C ILE A 229 23.71 -54.16 21.46
N GLY A 230 23.00 -53.28 22.20
CA GLY A 230 22.76 -53.47 23.63
C GLY A 230 21.98 -54.74 23.93
N HIS A 231 20.96 -55.04 23.12
CA HIS A 231 20.16 -56.26 23.22
C HIS A 231 21.01 -57.51 22.96
N GLN A 232 21.76 -57.55 21.85
CA GLN A 232 22.63 -58.68 21.49
C GLN A 232 23.71 -58.92 22.55
N ALA A 233 24.29 -57.86 23.13
CA ALA A 233 25.26 -58.00 24.20
C ALA A 233 24.64 -58.60 25.48
N ALA A 234 23.43 -58.18 25.83
CA ALA A 234 22.69 -58.72 26.97
C ALA A 234 22.29 -60.18 26.74
N GLU A 235 21.72 -60.50 25.57
CA GLU A 235 21.33 -61.85 25.18
C GLU A 235 22.52 -62.79 25.10
N GLY A 236 23.63 -62.36 24.50
CA GLY A 236 24.85 -63.18 24.39
C GLY A 236 25.40 -63.58 25.75
N LYS A 237 25.45 -62.64 26.70
CA LYS A 237 25.89 -62.92 28.07
C LYS A 237 24.92 -63.84 28.81
N ILE A 238 23.61 -63.66 28.61
CA ILE A 238 22.59 -64.54 29.19
C ILE A 238 22.71 -65.97 28.62
N HIS A 239 22.90 -66.12 27.30
CA HIS A 239 23.06 -67.41 26.64
C HIS A 239 24.33 -68.14 27.10
N GLU A 240 25.46 -67.45 27.20
CA GLU A 240 26.71 -68.02 27.72
C GLU A 240 26.54 -68.53 29.16
N LEU A 241 25.92 -67.72 30.04
CA LEU A 241 25.62 -68.12 31.41
C LEU A 241 24.66 -69.33 31.45
N ALA A 242 23.68 -69.39 30.56
CA ALA A 242 22.75 -70.52 30.46
C ALA A 242 23.46 -71.83 30.08
N ILE A 243 24.40 -71.79 29.12
CA ILE A 243 25.22 -72.95 28.74
C ILE A 243 26.09 -73.40 29.92
N LYS A 244 26.79 -72.47 30.59
CA LYS A 244 27.61 -72.79 31.77
C LYS A 244 26.77 -73.41 32.88
N LEU A 245 25.57 -72.89 33.12
CA LEU A 245 24.64 -73.44 34.11
C LEU A 245 24.19 -74.86 33.75
N ALA A 246 23.86 -75.12 32.48
CA ALA A 246 23.47 -76.45 32.03
C ALA A 246 24.61 -77.47 32.17
N MET A 247 25.84 -77.08 31.79
CA MET A 247 27.03 -77.91 31.97
C MET A 247 27.28 -78.23 33.45
N GLN A 248 27.20 -77.23 34.33
CA GLN A 248 27.35 -77.43 35.78
C GLN A 248 26.26 -78.34 36.36
N LYS A 249 25.02 -78.26 35.87
CA LYS A 249 23.95 -79.19 36.26
C LYS A 249 24.28 -80.63 35.84
N SER A 250 24.81 -80.82 34.64
CA SER A 250 25.22 -82.15 34.16
C SER A 250 26.37 -82.72 34.99
N GLN A 251 27.41 -81.94 35.26
CA GLN A 251 28.54 -82.35 36.10
C GLN A 251 28.08 -82.72 37.53
N ASN A 252 27.18 -81.94 38.12
CA ASN A 252 26.60 -82.28 39.42
C ASN A 252 25.77 -83.55 39.39
N ALA A 253 25.02 -83.80 38.31
CA ALA A 253 24.25 -85.03 38.16
C ALA A 253 25.19 -86.26 38.03
N GLU A 254 26.28 -86.13 37.28
CA GLU A 254 27.29 -87.16 37.14
C GLU A 254 27.98 -87.46 38.48
N LEU A 255 28.42 -86.43 39.21
CA LEU A 255 29.00 -86.59 40.55
C LEU A 255 28.04 -87.31 41.51
N ARG A 256 26.75 -86.93 41.52
CA ARG A 256 25.72 -87.61 42.30
C ARG A 256 25.59 -89.09 41.91
N SER A 257 25.60 -89.38 40.61
CA SER A 257 25.56 -90.77 40.11
C SER A 257 26.80 -91.57 40.50
N GLN A 258 27.99 -90.96 40.48
CA GLN A 258 29.23 -91.60 40.90
C GLN A 258 29.21 -91.89 42.40
N PHE A 259 28.77 -90.95 43.24
CA PHE A 259 28.61 -91.18 44.68
C PHE A 259 27.60 -92.28 44.97
N GLU A 260 26.45 -92.29 44.29
CA GLU A 260 25.45 -93.35 44.40
C GLU A 260 26.05 -94.73 44.04
N GLY A 261 26.85 -94.79 42.98
CA GLY A 261 27.59 -96.00 42.62
C GLY A 261 28.56 -96.44 43.73
N LEU A 262 29.36 -95.52 44.27
CA LEU A 262 30.29 -95.81 45.38
C LEU A 262 29.57 -96.29 46.64
N TYR A 263 28.43 -95.71 46.98
CA TYR A 263 27.62 -96.16 48.11
C TYR A 263 27.16 -97.62 47.94
N LYS A 264 26.70 -98.00 46.75
CA LYS A 264 26.32 -99.39 46.44
C LYS A 264 27.50 -100.35 46.55
N HIS A 265 28.65 -99.99 45.97
CA HIS A 265 29.86 -100.81 46.09
C HIS A 265 30.31 -100.97 47.56
N MET A 266 30.20 -99.91 48.37
CA MET A 266 30.52 -99.98 49.80
C MET A 266 29.54 -100.87 50.56
N GLU A 267 28.24 -100.83 50.24
CA GLU A 267 27.23 -101.72 50.80
C GLU A 267 27.51 -103.19 50.43
N GLU A 268 27.81 -103.47 49.16
CA GLU A 268 28.21 -104.81 48.69
C GLU A 268 29.46 -105.32 49.43
N LEU A 269 30.49 -104.48 49.56
CA LEU A 269 31.71 -104.84 50.29
C LEU A 269 31.43 -105.07 51.78
N THR A 270 30.54 -104.28 52.39
CA THR A 270 30.12 -104.49 53.78
C THR A 270 29.43 -105.84 53.94
N ASN A 271 28.51 -106.18 53.03
CA ASN A 271 27.83 -107.48 53.03
C ASN A 271 28.81 -108.65 52.82
N ASP A 272 29.83 -108.48 51.96
CA ASP A 272 30.88 -109.47 51.75
C ASP A 272 31.75 -109.68 53.01
N VAL A 273 32.09 -108.59 53.71
CA VAL A 273 32.80 -108.64 55.00
C VAL A 273 31.95 -109.35 56.06
N GLU A 274 30.65 -109.06 56.15
CA GLU A 274 29.73 -109.75 57.06
C GLU A 274 29.68 -111.25 56.78
N ARG A 275 29.50 -111.66 55.51
CA ARG A 275 29.51 -113.09 55.11
C ARG A 275 30.85 -113.77 55.36
N SER A 276 31.97 -113.07 55.13
CA SER A 276 33.31 -113.57 55.45
C SER A 276 33.48 -113.77 56.96
N ASN A 277 33.07 -112.79 57.76
CA ASN A 277 33.09 -112.86 59.23
C ASN A 277 32.23 -114.03 59.76
N GLU A 278 31.03 -114.23 59.22
CA GLU A 278 30.19 -115.40 59.54
C GLU A 278 30.92 -116.73 59.25
N THR A 279 31.59 -116.82 58.10
CA THR A 279 32.36 -118.01 57.71
C THR A 279 33.53 -118.25 58.66
N VAL A 280 34.23 -117.21 59.07
CA VAL A 280 35.33 -117.29 60.05
C VAL A 280 34.83 -117.81 61.39
N ILE A 281 33.68 -117.33 61.89
CA ILE A 281 33.08 -117.82 63.14
C ILE A 281 32.77 -119.32 63.04
N ILE A 282 32.15 -119.78 61.94
CA ILE A 282 31.86 -121.21 61.73
C ILE A 282 33.16 -122.04 61.70
N LEU A 283 34.21 -121.54 61.06
CA LEU A 283 35.50 -122.23 61.02
C LEU A 283 36.18 -122.26 62.38
N GLN A 284 36.06 -121.21 63.19
CA GLN A 284 36.55 -121.18 64.58
C GLN A 284 35.80 -122.20 65.45
N GLU A 285 34.48 -122.29 65.34
CA GLU A 285 33.67 -123.30 66.05
C GLU A 285 34.10 -124.73 65.68
N LYS A 286 34.27 -125.00 64.39
CA LYS A 286 34.76 -126.31 63.89
C LYS A 286 36.18 -126.61 64.36
N LEU A 287 37.04 -125.61 64.40
CA LEU A 287 38.42 -125.76 64.90
C LEU A 287 38.39 -126.10 66.40
N GLU A 288 37.58 -125.41 67.20
CA GLU A 288 37.41 -125.70 68.63
C GLU A 288 36.82 -127.10 68.86
N GLU A 289 35.87 -127.53 68.02
CA GLU A 289 35.34 -128.90 68.05
C GLU A 289 36.44 -129.93 67.76
N LYS A 290 37.25 -129.70 66.73
CA LYS A 290 38.38 -130.57 66.39
C LYS A 290 39.48 -130.56 67.44
N GLU A 291 39.77 -129.42 68.06
CA GLU A 291 40.68 -129.32 69.21
C GLU A 291 40.17 -130.13 70.39
N LYS A 292 38.87 -130.02 70.74
CA LYS A 292 38.23 -130.86 71.77
C LYS A 292 38.29 -132.35 71.43
N GLU A 293 38.13 -132.72 70.16
CA GLU A 293 38.23 -134.09 69.69
C GLU A 293 39.68 -134.61 69.78
N ILE A 294 40.67 -133.81 69.39
CA ILE A 294 42.10 -134.11 69.55
C ILE A 294 42.45 -134.27 71.03
N GLU A 295 41.98 -133.38 71.91
CA GLU A 295 42.17 -133.46 73.35
C GLU A 295 41.60 -134.78 73.92
N ARG A 296 40.43 -135.20 73.43
CA ARG A 296 39.78 -136.47 73.81
C ARG A 296 40.58 -137.67 73.32
N VAL A 297 41.04 -137.66 72.07
CA VAL A 297 41.88 -138.72 71.49
C VAL A 297 43.22 -138.80 72.23
N LYS A 298 43.87 -137.67 72.52
CA LYS A 298 45.10 -137.60 73.30
C LYS A 298 44.92 -138.24 74.68
N LYS A 299 43.87 -137.88 75.42
CA LYS A 299 43.55 -138.52 76.71
C LYS A 299 43.31 -140.02 76.58
N GLY A 300 42.59 -140.46 75.54
CA GLY A 300 42.40 -141.87 75.24
C GLY A 300 43.71 -142.60 74.92
N LEU A 301 44.60 -141.96 74.16
CA LEU A 301 45.90 -142.49 73.80
C LEU A 301 46.86 -142.54 74.98
N GLU A 302 46.77 -141.60 75.92
CA GLU A 302 47.49 -141.61 77.20
C GLU A 302 47.05 -142.77 78.09
N ILE A 303 45.74 -143.08 78.15
CA ILE A 303 45.22 -144.28 78.81
C ILE A 303 45.71 -145.56 78.12
N VAL A 304 45.73 -145.61 76.78
CA VAL A 304 46.26 -146.76 76.02
C VAL A 304 47.78 -146.88 76.18
N SER A 305 48.50 -145.77 76.25
CA SER A 305 49.94 -145.73 76.52
C SER A 305 50.25 -146.23 77.93
N GLU A 306 49.44 -145.88 78.94
CA GLU A 306 49.56 -146.45 80.30
C GLU A 306 49.27 -147.97 80.33
N LEU A 307 48.46 -148.48 79.39
CA LEU A 307 48.17 -149.92 79.26
C LEU A 307 49.18 -150.70 78.39
N VAL A 308 49.94 -150.02 77.52
CA VAL A 308 50.86 -150.64 76.53
C VAL A 308 52.34 -150.33 76.84
N GLY A 309 52.64 -149.50 77.84
CA GLY A 309 53.98 -149.24 78.39
C GLY A 309 54.62 -150.42 79.15
N ASP A 310 54.43 -151.65 78.66
CA ASP A 310 55.12 -152.86 79.13
C ASP A 310 55.56 -153.71 77.92
N LYS A 311 56.38 -153.11 77.03
CA LYS A 311 57.41 -153.76 76.19
C LYS A 311 58.14 -152.76 75.28
N LYS A 312 59.18 -152.16 75.88
CA LYS A 312 60.59 -152.20 75.44
C LYS A 312 60.97 -151.64 74.05
N ASP A 313 61.75 -150.56 74.10
CA ASP A 313 63.10 -150.33 73.55
C ASP A 313 63.47 -151.12 72.27
N GLU A 314 64.13 -150.58 71.25
CA GLU A 314 65.24 -149.62 71.20
C GLU A 314 65.61 -149.45 69.70
N VAL A 315 66.47 -148.48 69.37
CA VAL A 315 67.42 -148.38 68.23
C VAL A 315 67.29 -147.09 67.40
N ASP A 316 68.20 -146.17 67.75
CA ASP A 316 68.83 -145.08 66.97
C ASP A 316 69.41 -145.59 65.62
N GLU A 317 69.84 -144.86 64.60
CA GLU A 317 70.30 -143.50 64.36
C GLU A 317 70.54 -143.38 62.83
N ILE A 318 70.87 -142.18 62.34
CA ILE A 318 71.74 -141.81 61.18
C ILE A 318 71.13 -140.70 60.30
N ASP A 319 71.73 -139.48 60.45
CA ASP A 319 72.25 -138.49 59.48
C ASP A 319 71.47 -138.10 58.21
N GLU A 320 71.62 -136.91 57.59
CA GLU A 320 72.36 -135.65 57.82
C GLU A 320 71.71 -134.62 56.84
N ASP A 321 71.79 -133.34 57.19
CA ASP A 321 71.99 -132.16 56.33
C ASP A 321 71.42 -132.05 54.89
N ALA A 322 70.71 -130.94 54.61
CA ALA A 322 71.26 -129.81 53.83
C ALA A 322 70.23 -128.68 53.59
N LYS A 323 70.77 -127.45 53.55
CA LYS A 323 70.16 -126.12 53.43
C LYS A 323 69.87 -125.67 51.97
N GLU A 324 69.26 -124.47 51.90
CA GLU A 324 69.30 -123.38 50.90
C GLU A 324 67.97 -123.14 50.17
N GLU A 325 67.28 -122.04 50.46
CA GLU A 325 67.36 -120.72 49.76
C GLU A 325 67.17 -120.84 48.24
N ILE A 326 66.25 -120.09 47.62
CA ILE A 326 66.56 -118.82 46.93
C ILE A 326 65.27 -118.11 46.42
N ALA A 327 65.28 -116.77 46.55
CA ALA A 327 64.66 -115.68 45.76
C ALA A 327 63.13 -115.68 45.48
N GLY A 328 62.41 -114.55 45.46
CA GLY A 328 62.80 -113.15 45.20
C GLY A 328 62.47 -112.79 43.74
N GLY A 329 61.49 -111.90 43.52
CA GLY A 329 61.14 -111.43 42.17
C GLY A 329 59.93 -110.49 42.12
N GLU A 330 60.25 -109.20 42.17
CA GLU A 330 59.53 -107.95 41.78
C GLU A 330 58.02 -107.79 41.98
#